data_AF-A0A6P0IXP6-F1
#
_entry.id   AF-A0A6P0IXP6-F1
#
_cell.length_a   1.000
_cell.length_b   1.000
_cell.length_c   1.000
_cell.angle_alpha   90.00
_cell.angle_beta   90.00
_cell.angle_gamma   90.00
#
_symmetry.space_group_name_H-M   'P 1'
#
loop_
_entity.id
_entity.type
_entity.pdbx_description
1 polymer ?
#
loop_
_entity_poly.entity_id
_entity_poly.type
_entity_poly.pdbx_seq_one_letter_code
_entity_poly.pdbx_strand_id
1 'polypeptide(L)'
;MKTMDFVSYLQNLGVTFWIDGEQLRYRSPKGVITPELKKDIVERKGELLDLLREAQTIQQSVASSIQPISREQVIPLSYAQQRLWFIEKMALSSNAYNMPLTLHLVGKLDYVALQTTLKQIIARHETLRTTFSE
;
A
#
# COMPACT_ATOMS: atom_id res chain seq x y z
N MET A 1 2.33 9.34 -28.65
CA MET A 1 1.99 8.68 -27.38
C MET A 1 2.89 9.22 -26.28
N LYS A 2 2.36 9.56 -25.09
CA LYS A 2 3.22 9.99 -23.97
C LYS A 2 3.93 8.76 -23.38
N THR A 3 5.06 8.98 -22.72
CA THR A 3 5.89 7.89 -22.21
C THR A 3 5.20 7.08 -21.11
N MET A 4 4.35 7.70 -20.29
CA MET A 4 3.50 6.98 -19.32
C MET A 4 2.46 6.07 -20.00
N ASP A 5 1.87 6.49 -21.11
CA ASP A 5 0.93 5.65 -21.88
C ASP A 5 1.66 4.43 -22.46
N PHE A 6 2.90 4.63 -22.92
CA PHE A 6 3.75 3.56 -23.45
C PHE A 6 4.14 2.53 -22.37
N VAL A 7 4.55 3.00 -21.19
CA VAL A 7 4.85 2.13 -20.05
C VAL A 7 3.63 1.33 -19.63
N SER A 8 2.46 1.97 -19.57
CA SER A 8 1.20 1.30 -19.25
C SER A 8 0.83 0.24 -20.29
N TYR A 9 1.02 0.54 -21.57
CA TYR A 9 0.85 -0.41 -22.67
C TYR A 9 1.76 -1.63 -22.53
N LEU A 10 3.05 -1.41 -22.24
CA LEU A 10 4.03 -2.48 -22.05
C LEU A 10 3.71 -3.36 -20.83
N GLN A 11 3.27 -2.75 -19.72
CA GLN A 11 2.83 -3.48 -18.52
C GLN A 11 1.62 -4.37 -18.80
N ASN A 12 0.63 -3.87 -19.55
CA ASN A 12 -0.54 -4.66 -19.96
C ASN A 12 -0.17 -5.85 -20.86
N LEU A 13 0.92 -5.74 -21.62
CA LEU A 13 1.50 -6.84 -22.40
C LEU A 13 2.36 -7.81 -21.55
N GLY A 14 2.48 -7.58 -20.24
CA GLY A 14 3.29 -8.39 -19.33
C GLY A 14 4.80 -8.16 -19.50
N VAL A 15 5.20 -7.05 -20.13
CA VAL A 15 6.61 -6.67 -20.26
C VAL A 15 7.03 -5.92 -19.01
N THR A 16 8.07 -6.41 -18.34
CA THR A 16 8.68 -5.73 -17.19
C THR A 16 10.09 -5.28 -17.52
N PHE A 17 10.49 -4.12 -17.01
CA PHE A 17 11.81 -3.54 -17.18
C PHE A 17 12.49 -3.34 -15.83
N TRP A 18 13.81 -3.43 -15.81
CA TRP A 18 14.63 -3.06 -14.67
C TRP A 18 15.99 -2.54 -15.12
N ILE A 19 16.66 -1.83 -14.21
CA ILE A 19 18.00 -1.31 -14.43
C ILE A 19 19.01 -2.32 -13.88
N ASP A 20 20.00 -2.67 -14.69
CA ASP A 20 21.17 -3.48 -14.34
C ASP A 20 22.42 -2.66 -14.69
N GLY A 21 22.93 -1.91 -13.70
CA GLY A 21 23.96 -0.88 -13.92
C GLY A 21 23.44 0.25 -14.81
N GLU A 22 24.01 0.40 -16.01
CA GLU A 22 23.57 1.39 -17.01
C GLU A 22 22.64 0.78 -18.09
N GLN A 23 22.37 -0.52 -18.02
CA GLN A 23 21.61 -1.22 -19.05
C GLN A 23 20.14 -1.35 -18.67
N LEU A 24 19.27 -1.08 -19.65
CA LEU A 24 17.84 -1.37 -19.56
C LEU A 24 17.63 -2.85 -19.90
N ARG A 25 17.26 -3.64 -18.91
CA ARG A 25 16.88 -5.05 -19.07
C ARG A 25 15.37 -5.18 -19.14
N TYR A 26 14.89 -6.24 -19.77
CA TYR A 26 13.46 -6.53 -19.85
C TYR A 26 13.18 -8.03 -19.76
N ARG A 27 11.97 -8.36 -19.30
CA ARG A 27 11.37 -9.69 -19.35
C ARG A 27 10.04 -9.54 -20.07
N SER A 28 9.76 -10.44 -21.00
CA SER A 28 8.52 -10.41 -21.78
C SER A 28 8.02 -11.83 -22.05
N PRO A 29 6.70 -12.02 -22.22
CA PRO A 29 6.16 -13.26 -22.75
C PRO A 29 6.65 -13.50 -24.19
N LYS A 30 6.71 -14.77 -24.61
CA LYS A 30 7.25 -15.15 -25.92
C LYS A 30 6.41 -14.54 -27.05
N GLY A 31 7.06 -13.86 -28.00
CA GLY A 31 6.40 -13.25 -29.16
C GLY A 31 5.82 -11.86 -28.94
N VAL A 32 5.86 -11.31 -27.72
CA VAL A 32 5.32 -9.98 -27.41
C VAL A 32 6.23 -8.86 -27.91
N ILE A 33 7.55 -9.03 -27.83
CA ILE A 33 8.52 -8.06 -28.33
C ILE A 33 8.73 -8.28 -29.82
N THR A 34 7.97 -7.56 -30.64
CA THR A 34 8.14 -7.51 -32.09
C THR A 34 9.31 -6.58 -32.47
N PRO A 35 9.86 -6.66 -33.70
CA PRO A 35 10.91 -5.75 -34.17
C PRO A 35 10.51 -4.27 -34.09
N GLU A 36 9.24 -3.96 -34.34
CA GLU A 36 8.68 -2.60 -34.27
C GLU A 36 8.66 -2.13 -32.82
N LEU A 37 8.14 -2.95 -31.91
CA LEU A 37 8.09 -2.62 -30.48
C LEU A 37 9.49 -2.45 -29.89
N LYS A 38 10.45 -3.26 -30.35
CA LYS A 38 11.86 -3.14 -29.96
C LYS A 38 12.45 -1.80 -30.42
N LYS A 39 12.11 -1.33 -31.62
CA LYS A 39 12.54 -0.02 -32.13
C LYS A 39 11.98 1.11 -31.26
N ASP A 40 10.69 1.06 -30.94
CA ASP A 40 10.04 2.06 -30.08
C ASP A 40 10.66 2.11 -28.67
N ILE A 41 11.02 0.95 -28.10
CA ILE A 41 11.73 0.87 -26.81
C ILE A 41 13.11 1.52 -26.90
N VAL A 42 13.85 1.31 -27.99
CA VAL A 42 15.19 1.89 -28.19
C VAL A 42 15.11 3.41 -28.38
N GLU A 43 14.16 3.90 -29.17
CA GLU A 43 13.95 5.34 -29.37
C GLU A 43 13.62 6.08 -28.06
N ARG A 44 12.94 5.40 -27.13
CA ARG A 44 12.53 5.95 -25.82
C ARG A 44 13.38 5.48 -24.65
N LYS A 45 14.53 4.84 -24.90
CA LYS A 45 15.38 4.23 -23.86
C LYS A 45 15.79 5.22 -22.77
N GLY A 46 16.12 6.46 -23.14
CA GLY A 46 16.52 7.51 -22.20
C GLY A 46 15.42 7.81 -21.18
N GLU A 47 14.23 8.13 -21.69
CA GLU A 47 13.06 8.43 -20.85
C GLU A 47 12.65 7.25 -19.96
N LEU A 48 12.74 6.01 -20.47
CA LEU A 48 12.47 4.80 -19.68
C LEU A 48 13.48 4.61 -18.55
N LEU A 49 14.76 4.89 -18.79
CA LEU A 49 15.80 4.83 -17.76
C LEU A 49 15.58 5.89 -16.68
N ASP A 50 15.24 7.12 -17.07
CA ASP A 50 14.99 8.21 -16.13
C ASP A 50 13.77 7.90 -15.25
N LEU A 51 12.67 7.43 -15.83
CA LEU A 51 11.49 6.99 -15.10
C LEU A 51 11.79 5.84 -14.13
N LEU A 52 12.58 4.85 -14.55
CA LEU A 52 12.96 3.72 -13.69
C LEU A 52 13.88 4.16 -12.55
N ARG A 53 14.75 5.15 -12.75
CA ARG A 53 15.61 5.73 -11.70
C ARG A 53 14.79 6.52 -10.69
N GLU A 54 13.86 7.35 -11.16
CA GLU A 54 12.91 8.06 -10.29
C GLU A 54 12.08 7.07 -9.46
N ALA A 55 11.54 6.03 -10.12
CA ALA A 55 10.79 4.97 -9.44
C ALA A 55 11.65 4.21 -8.41
N GLN A 56 12.91 3.88 -8.71
CA GLN A 56 13.83 3.25 -7.76
C GLN A 56 14.14 4.16 -6.57
N THR A 57 14.27 5.48 -6.78
CA THR A 57 14.51 6.45 -5.70
C THR A 57 13.30 6.53 -4.77
N ILE A 58 12.09 6.60 -5.33
CA ILE A 58 10.84 6.54 -4.56
C ILE A 58 10.78 5.21 -3.81
N GLN A 59 11.01 4.10 -4.49
CA GLN A 59 10.92 2.77 -3.90
C GLN A 59 11.98 2.55 -2.82
N GLN A 60 13.19 3.10 -2.93
CA GLN A 60 14.21 3.08 -1.87
C GLN A 60 13.80 3.92 -0.65
N SER A 61 13.17 5.08 -0.84
CA SER A 61 12.63 5.87 0.27
C SER A 61 11.47 5.15 0.99
N VAL A 62 10.68 4.36 0.26
CA VAL A 62 9.51 3.60 0.77
C VAL A 62 9.88 2.19 1.23
N ALA A 63 11.04 1.64 0.83
CA ALA A 63 11.51 0.29 1.15
C ALA A 63 12.32 0.19 2.46
N SER A 64 12.27 1.21 3.30
CA SER A 64 12.63 1.00 4.70
C SER A 64 11.53 0.12 5.32
N SER A 65 11.88 -1.13 5.63
CA SER A 65 10.98 -2.01 6.38
C SER A 65 10.45 -1.24 7.59
N ILE A 66 9.14 -1.31 7.84
CA ILE A 66 8.54 -0.72 9.04
C ILE A 66 9.28 -1.31 10.23
N GLN A 67 10.01 -0.46 10.95
CA GLN A 67 10.76 -0.90 12.12
C GLN A 67 9.81 -0.96 13.31
N PRO A 68 9.94 -1.99 14.17
CA PRO A 68 9.28 -1.97 15.47
C PRO A 68 9.69 -0.71 16.23
N ILE A 69 8.70 -0.05 16.85
CA ILE A 69 8.92 1.09 17.73
C ILE A 69 8.55 0.67 19.15
N SER A 70 9.36 1.08 20.14
CA SER A 70 9.06 0.80 21.55
C SER A 70 7.71 1.41 21.94
N ARG A 71 6.94 0.66 22.75
CA ARG A 71 5.65 1.07 23.33
C ARG A 71 5.77 1.61 24.75
N GLU A 72 6.99 1.71 25.28
CA GLU A 72 7.28 2.29 26.59
C GLU A 72 7.31 3.83 26.57
N GLN A 73 7.22 4.41 25.37
CA GLN A 73 7.21 5.86 25.15
C GLN A 73 5.83 6.36 24.72
N VAL A 74 5.60 7.65 24.90
CA VAL A 74 4.43 8.34 24.36
C VAL A 74 4.52 8.34 22.83
N ILE A 75 3.52 7.74 22.19
CA ILE A 75 3.40 7.75 20.73
C ILE A 75 2.47 8.89 20.35
N PRO A 76 2.96 9.89 19.60
CA PRO A 76 2.12 11.00 19.19
C PRO A 76 0.99 10.52 18.29
N LEU A 77 -0.16 11.17 18.41
CA LEU A 77 -1.28 10.93 17.51
C LEU A 77 -0.89 11.28 16.08
N SER A 78 -1.31 10.44 15.14
CA SER A 78 -1.31 10.81 13.72
C SER A 78 -2.22 12.02 13.50
N TYR A 79 -1.97 12.79 12.44
CA TYR A 79 -2.81 13.94 12.09
C TYR A 79 -4.29 13.57 11.92
N ALA A 80 -4.58 12.38 11.38
CA ALA A 80 -5.95 11.88 11.26
C ALA A 80 -6.60 11.65 12.63
N GLN A 81 -5.86 11.06 13.58
CA GLN A 81 -6.33 10.87 14.95
C GLN A 81 -6.54 12.20 15.69
N GLN A 82 -5.61 13.16 15.55
CA GLN A 82 -5.76 14.50 16.13
C GLN A 82 -7.03 15.21 15.64
N ARG A 83 -7.29 15.15 14.32
CA ARG A 83 -8.48 15.74 13.72
C ARG A 83 -9.76 15.11 14.27
N LEU A 84 -9.83 13.79 14.33
CA LEU A 84 -11.01 13.09 14.86
C LEU A 84 -11.22 13.39 16.35
N TRP A 85 -10.15 13.43 17.14
CA TRP A 85 -10.21 13.80 18.55
C TRP A 85 -10.70 15.24 18.76
N PHE A 86 -10.24 16.16 17.93
CA PHE A 86 -10.71 17.55 17.94
C PHE A 86 -12.21 17.65 17.63
N ILE A 87 -12.69 16.93 16.62
CA ILE A 87 -14.13 16.90 16.26
C ILE A 87 -14.97 16.33 17.43
N GLU A 88 -14.50 15.24 18.04
CA GLU A 88 -15.16 14.64 19.21
C GLU A 88 -15.26 15.64 20.37
N LYS A 89 -14.19 16.39 20.67
CA LYS A 89 -14.16 17.39 21.75
C LYS A 89 -15.07 18.60 21.51
N MET A 90 -15.37 18.93 20.27
CA MET A 90 -16.34 20.00 19.96
C MET A 90 -17.80 19.55 20.17
N ALA A 91 -18.05 18.28 20.53
CA ALA A 91 -19.38 17.69 20.70
C ALA A 91 -20.31 17.85 19.48
N LEU A 92 -19.75 18.15 18.30
CA LEU A 92 -20.52 18.38 17.07
C LEU A 92 -21.07 17.08 16.46
N SER A 93 -20.59 15.92 16.92
CA SER A 93 -21.00 14.64 16.37
C SER A 93 -20.60 13.44 17.24
N SER A 94 -21.31 13.18 18.34
CA SER A 94 -20.89 12.18 19.34
C SER A 94 -20.76 10.72 18.85
N ASN A 95 -21.08 10.42 17.59
CA ASN A 95 -20.87 9.10 16.98
C ASN A 95 -20.71 9.13 15.44
N ALA A 96 -20.55 10.29 14.79
CA ALA A 96 -20.63 10.34 13.31
C ALA A 96 -19.52 9.57 12.59
N TYR A 97 -18.42 9.28 13.28
CA TYR A 97 -17.30 8.50 12.76
C TYR A 97 -17.31 7.03 13.21
N ASN A 98 -18.32 6.61 13.98
CA ASN A 98 -18.52 5.20 14.28
C ASN A 98 -19.12 4.51 13.05
N MET A 99 -18.49 3.42 12.61
CA MET A 99 -18.96 2.60 11.49
C MET A 99 -19.51 1.27 12.02
N PRO A 100 -20.80 1.22 12.43
CA PRO A 100 -21.39 -0.03 12.89
C PRO A 100 -21.51 -1.02 11.74
N LEU A 101 -21.21 -2.28 12.01
CA LEU A 101 -21.37 -3.40 11.09
C LEU A 101 -22.21 -4.49 11.76
N THR A 102 -23.13 -5.09 11.02
CA THR A 102 -23.90 -6.26 11.45
C THR A 102 -23.60 -7.42 10.51
N LEU A 103 -23.37 -8.61 11.07
CA LEU A 103 -23.10 -9.84 10.32
C LEU A 103 -24.15 -10.89 10.67
N HIS A 104 -24.74 -11.51 9.65
CA HIS A 104 -25.63 -12.66 9.81
C HIS A 104 -24.87 -13.94 9.48
N LEU A 105 -24.65 -14.78 10.49
CA LEU A 105 -23.97 -16.07 10.36
C LEU A 105 -25.01 -17.19 10.28
N VAL A 106 -24.91 -18.06 9.29
CA VAL A 106 -25.83 -19.18 9.08
C VAL A 106 -25.08 -20.50 9.26
N GLY A 107 -25.61 -21.38 10.11
CA GLY A 107 -25.04 -22.71 10.38
C GLY A 107 -24.70 -22.93 11.86
N LYS A 108 -23.90 -23.97 12.13
CA LYS A 108 -23.42 -24.26 13.49
C LYS A 108 -22.28 -23.30 13.84
N LEU A 109 -22.49 -22.47 14.86
CA LEU A 109 -21.49 -21.55 15.37
C LEU A 109 -20.79 -22.13 16.61
N ASP A 110 -19.48 -22.27 16.55
CA ASP A 110 -18.66 -22.48 17.74
C ASP A 110 -18.35 -21.13 18.40
N TYR A 111 -19.09 -20.83 19.48
CA TYR A 111 -18.94 -19.58 20.23
C TYR A 111 -17.56 -19.44 20.89
N VAL A 112 -17.00 -20.53 21.40
CA VAL A 112 -15.71 -20.52 22.10
C VAL A 112 -14.59 -20.22 21.11
N ALA A 113 -14.64 -20.85 19.93
CA ALA A 113 -13.70 -20.56 18.86
C ALA A 113 -13.82 -19.10 18.40
N LEU A 114 -15.03 -18.60 18.12
CA LEU A 114 -15.25 -17.21 17.68
C LEU A 114 -14.70 -16.19 18.68
N GLN A 115 -15.05 -16.34 19.96
CA GLN A 115 -14.59 -15.45 21.01
C GLN A 115 -13.05 -15.48 21.13
N THR A 116 -12.46 -16.68 21.07
CA THR A 116 -11.01 -16.84 21.17
C THR A 116 -10.31 -16.16 19.99
N THR A 117 -10.80 -16.36 18.78
CA THR A 117 -10.25 -15.72 17.57
C THR A 117 -10.35 -14.21 17.65
N LEU A 118 -11.49 -13.65 18.06
CA LEU A 118 -11.63 -12.19 18.22
C LEU A 118 -10.66 -11.63 19.26
N LYS A 119 -10.49 -12.31 20.40
CA LYS A 119 -9.50 -11.92 21.41
C LYS A 119 -8.07 -11.94 20.86
N GLN A 120 -7.72 -12.94 20.05
CA GLN A 120 -6.39 -13.03 19.43
C GLN A 120 -6.16 -11.93 18.38
N ILE A 121 -7.19 -11.57 17.59
CA ILE A 121 -7.13 -10.44 16.66
C ILE A 121 -6.90 -9.14 17.44
N ILE A 122 -7.68 -8.87 18.48
CA ILE A 122 -7.51 -7.67 19.31
C ILE A 122 -6.12 -7.64 19.97
N ALA A 123 -5.63 -8.78 20.48
CA ALA A 123 -4.30 -8.87 21.07
C ALA A 123 -3.20 -8.54 20.05
N ARG A 124 -3.30 -9.10 18.84
CA ARG A 124 -2.35 -8.90 17.73
C ARG A 124 -2.34 -7.46 17.20
N HIS A 125 -3.50 -6.82 17.09
CA HIS A 125 -3.66 -5.52 16.43
C HIS A 125 -3.77 -4.38 17.45
N GLU A 126 -2.68 -3.63 17.66
CA GLU A 126 -2.61 -2.54 18.64
C GLU A 126 -3.63 -1.42 18.40
N THR A 127 -3.96 -1.12 17.15
CA THR A 127 -4.98 -0.10 16.82
C THR A 127 -6.34 -0.42 17.45
N LEU A 128 -6.68 -1.71 17.63
CA LEU A 128 -7.94 -2.14 18.26
C LEU A 128 -7.92 -2.00 19.80
N ARG A 129 -6.76 -1.72 20.38
CA ARG A 129 -6.56 -1.52 21.83
C ARG A 129 -6.18 -0.08 22.17
N THR A 130 -6.18 0.81 21.19
CA THR A 130 -5.77 2.20 21.38
C THR A 130 -6.88 2.98 22.09
N THR A 131 -6.53 3.63 23.18
CA THR A 131 -7.40 4.54 23.94
C THR A 131 -6.74 5.92 24.03
N PHE A 132 -7.55 6.97 24.04
CA PHE A 132 -7.09 8.34 24.25
C PHE A 132 -7.43 8.74 25.69
N SER A 133 -6.47 9.31 26.41
CA SER A 133 -6.64 9.86 27.76
C SER A 133 -6.27 11.34 27.77
N GLU A 134 -6.84 12.11 28.69
CA GLU A 134 -6.48 13.50 28.97
C GLU A 134 -5.24 13.61 29.87
#